data_AF-X1VJE8-F1
#
_entry.id   AF-X1VJE8-F1
#
_cell.length_a   1.000
_cell.length_b   1.000
_cell.length_c   1.000
_cell.angle_alpha   90.00
_cell.angle_beta   90.00
_cell.angle_gamma   90.00
#
_symmetry.space_group_name_H-M   'P 1'
#
loop_
_entity.id
_entity.type
_entity.pdbx_description
1 polymer ?
#
loop_
_entity_poly.entity_id
_entity_poly.type
_entity_poly.pdbx_seq_one_letter_code
_entity_poly.pdbx_strand_id
1 'polypeptide(L)'
;MVSDMVNIRGGYPTRNWQTGVFEGIEEVNGEALTEKVLVSRVSCFACPIACGRGSEIKKGPWKGRKGEGPEYETVNTLGAMCGISDMNAVTMANYLCNEYGLDTITTG
;
A
#
# COMPACT_ATOMS: atom_id res chain seq x y z
N MET A 1 -7.06 -6.01 2.61
CA MET A 1 -7.48 -4.88 1.76
C MET A 1 -8.49 -5.40 0.75
N VAL A 2 -9.20 -4.54 0.03
CA VAL A 2 -10.17 -4.97 -1.01
C VAL A 2 -9.54 -5.11 -2.40
N SER A 3 -8.20 -5.07 -2.52
CA SER A 3 -7.46 -5.03 -3.78
C SER A 3 -7.85 -6.14 -4.75
N ASP A 4 -7.92 -7.40 -4.31
CA ASP A 4 -8.24 -8.53 -5.19
C ASP A 4 -9.66 -8.46 -5.73
N MET A 5 -10.61 -8.08 -4.87
CA MET A 5 -12.02 -7.91 -5.26
C MET A 5 -12.16 -6.82 -6.32
N VAL A 6 -11.46 -5.69 -6.14
CA VAL A 6 -11.49 -4.57 -7.11
C VAL A 6 -10.81 -4.96 -8.42
N ASN A 7 -9.70 -5.70 -8.34
CA ASN A 7 -8.96 -6.20 -9.51
C ASN A 7 -9.77 -7.20 -10.34
N ILE A 8 -10.41 -8.18 -9.69
CA ILE A 8 -11.29 -9.17 -10.36
C ILE A 8 -12.48 -8.49 -11.05
N ARG A 9 -12.95 -7.37 -10.50
CA ARG A 9 -14.02 -6.56 -11.10
C ARG A 9 -13.55 -5.64 -12.23
N GLY A 10 -12.26 -5.64 -12.55
CA GLY A 10 -11.69 -4.76 -13.58
C GLY A 10 -11.69 -3.28 -13.18
N GLY A 11 -11.61 -2.99 -11.88
CA GLY A 11 -11.66 -1.63 -11.33
C GLY A 11 -10.36 -1.17 -10.66
N TYR A 12 -9.26 -1.92 -10.76
CA TYR A 12 -8.00 -1.60 -10.10
C TYR A 12 -7.11 -0.77 -11.02
N PRO A 13 -6.92 0.53 -10.76
CA PRO A 13 -6.28 1.43 -11.71
C PRO A 13 -4.83 1.05 -11.94
N THR A 14 -4.53 0.76 -13.20
CA THR A 14 -3.22 0.24 -13.59
C THR A 14 -2.63 1.09 -14.69
N ARG A 15 -1.39 1.55 -14.50
CA ARG A 15 -0.62 2.40 -15.44
C ARG A 15 -1.43 3.61 -15.90
N ASN A 16 -1.83 4.45 -14.95
CA ASN A 16 -2.69 5.62 -15.17
C ASN A 16 -3.99 5.28 -15.93
N TRP A 17 -4.79 4.36 -15.37
CA TRP A 17 -6.09 3.94 -15.91
C TRP A 17 -6.08 3.36 -17.34
N GLN A 18 -4.93 2.93 -17.86
CA GLN A 18 -4.87 2.24 -19.16
C GLN A 18 -5.57 0.88 -19.13
N THR A 19 -5.65 0.28 -17.95
CA THR A 19 -6.44 -0.93 -17.69
C THR A 19 -6.91 -0.94 -16.23
N GLY A 20 -7.95 -1.72 -15.95
CA GLY A 20 -8.51 -1.93 -14.62
C GLY A 20 -8.08 -3.25 -13.95
N VAL A 21 -7.11 -3.95 -14.53
CA VAL A 21 -6.56 -5.21 -14.01
C VAL A 21 -5.05 -5.12 -13.98
N PHE A 22 -4.46 -5.38 -12.81
CA PHE A 22 -3.02 -5.45 -12.61
C PHE A 22 -2.54 -6.90 -12.53
N GLU A 23 -1.54 -7.23 -13.32
CA GLU A 23 -0.88 -8.53 -13.36
C GLU A 23 -0.16 -8.88 -12.05
N GLY A 24 0.32 -7.86 -11.34
CA GLY A 24 1.10 -8.01 -10.10
C GLY A 24 0.27 -7.91 -8.82
N ILE A 25 -1.06 -8.10 -8.87
CA ILE A 25 -1.96 -7.87 -7.73
C ILE A 25 -1.57 -8.65 -6.47
N GLU A 26 -1.15 -9.90 -6.64
CA GLU A 26 -0.73 -10.79 -5.54
C GLU A 26 0.50 -10.27 -4.79
N GLU A 27 1.28 -9.39 -5.40
CA GLU A 27 2.44 -8.81 -4.74
C GLU A 27 2.09 -7.58 -3.88
N VAL A 28 0.90 -7.00 -4.09
CA VAL A 28 0.45 -5.73 -3.49
C VAL A 28 -0.92 -5.81 -2.82
N ASN A 29 -1.50 -7.00 -2.66
CA ASN A 29 -2.79 -7.19 -1.99
C ASN A 29 -2.69 -7.22 -0.45
N GLY A 30 -3.79 -7.58 0.22
CA GLY A 30 -3.89 -7.57 1.68
C GLY A 30 -2.99 -8.61 2.35
N GLU A 31 -2.91 -9.80 1.75
CA GLU A 31 -2.06 -10.91 2.14
C GLU A 31 -0.60 -10.49 2.01
N ALA A 32 -0.21 -9.94 0.87
CA ALA A 32 1.15 -9.44 0.64
C ALA A 32 1.56 -8.35 1.64
N LEU A 33 0.66 -7.39 1.94
CA LEU A 33 0.92 -6.39 2.98
C LEU A 33 1.21 -7.05 4.34
N THR A 34 0.37 -8.03 4.71
CA THR A 34 0.48 -8.76 5.98
C THR A 34 1.81 -9.50 6.10
N GLU A 35 2.18 -10.22 5.05
CA GLU A 35 3.41 -11.01 5.03
C GLU A 35 4.66 -10.13 4.95
N LYS A 36 4.66 -9.15 4.05
CA LYS A 36 5.86 -8.42 3.66
C LYS A 36 6.20 -7.27 4.60
N VAL A 37 5.21 -6.57 5.16
CA VAL A 37 5.49 -5.31 5.90
C VAL A 37 4.72 -5.13 7.21
N LEU A 38 3.58 -5.81 7.43
CA LEU A 38 2.80 -5.62 8.67
C LEU A 38 3.57 -6.13 9.90
N VAL A 39 3.53 -5.33 10.97
CA VAL A 39 4.06 -5.67 12.31
C VAL A 39 2.97 -5.61 13.36
N SER A 40 2.09 -4.61 13.30
CA SER A 40 1.02 -4.43 14.27
C SER A 40 -0.18 -3.71 13.65
N ARG A 41 -1.29 -3.74 14.37
CA ARG A 41 -2.47 -2.91 14.08
C ARG A 41 -2.44 -1.67 14.98
N VAL A 42 -2.81 -0.54 14.42
CA VAL A 42 -2.85 0.77 15.10
C VAL A 42 -4.29 1.21 15.23
N SER A 43 -4.65 1.68 16.42
CA SER A 43 -5.98 2.23 16.71
C SER A 43 -5.95 3.74 16.73
N CYS A 44 -6.93 4.35 16.06
CA CYS A 44 -7.30 5.73 16.32
C CYS A 44 -7.85 5.86 17.76
N PHE A 45 -7.94 7.09 18.25
CA PHE A 45 -8.49 7.38 19.59
C PHE A 45 -9.85 6.68 19.81
N ALA A 46 -9.91 5.85 20.84
CA ALA A 46 -11.10 5.06 21.26
C ALA A 46 -11.69 4.10 20.20
N CYS A 47 -11.00 3.84 19.08
CA CYS A 47 -11.52 2.97 18.02
C CYS A 47 -11.24 1.48 18.31
N PRO A 48 -12.27 0.61 18.41
CA PRO A 48 -12.07 -0.82 18.64
C PRO A 48 -11.68 -1.61 17.38
N ILE A 49 -11.78 -0.99 16.19
CA ILE A 49 -11.53 -1.67 14.91
C ILE A 49 -10.03 -1.79 14.63
N ALA A 50 -9.23 -0.80 15.03
CA ALA A 50 -7.78 -0.74 14.80
C ALA A 50 -7.41 -1.12 13.35
N CYS A 51 -7.92 -0.35 12.38
CA CYS A 51 -7.62 -0.62 10.98
C CYS A 51 -6.18 -0.25 10.63
N GLY A 52 -5.62 0.80 11.23
CA GLY A 52 -4.29 1.33 10.91
C GLY A 52 -3.20 0.25 10.91
N ARG A 53 -2.20 0.42 10.04
CA ARG A 53 -1.16 -0.58 9.79
C ARG A 53 0.15 -0.04 10.35
N GLY A 54 0.64 -0.63 11.43
CA GLY A 54 2.01 -0.41 11.89
C GLY A 54 2.92 -1.33 11.08
N SER A 55 3.77 -0.75 10.23
CA SER A 55 4.56 -1.51 9.27
C SER A 55 6.07 -1.28 9.43
N GLU A 56 6.82 -2.25 8.93
CA GLU A 56 8.28 -2.25 8.87
C GLU A 56 8.73 -2.85 7.54
N ILE A 57 9.65 -2.16 6.86
CA ILE A 57 10.23 -2.66 5.62
C ILE A 57 11.20 -3.80 5.96
N LYS A 58 10.90 -5.03 5.47
CA LYS A 58 11.67 -6.24 5.82
C LYS A 58 12.81 -6.54 4.85
N LYS A 59 12.76 -6.01 3.62
CA LYS A 59 13.72 -6.30 2.53
C LYS A 59 14.09 -5.03 1.75
N GLY A 60 15.18 -5.11 1.00
CA GLY A 60 15.62 -4.03 0.11
C GLY A 60 16.41 -2.92 0.82
N PRO A 61 16.65 -1.79 0.13
CA PRO A 61 17.57 -0.74 0.60
C PRO A 61 17.06 0.02 1.83
N TRP A 62 15.76 -0.06 2.14
CA TRP A 62 15.13 0.63 3.27
C TRP A 62 14.80 -0.29 4.45
N LYS A 63 15.40 -1.49 4.48
CA LYS A 63 15.17 -2.47 5.54
C LYS A 63 15.33 -1.84 6.93
N GLY A 64 14.34 -2.05 7.80
CA GLY A 64 14.30 -1.53 9.16
C GLY A 64 13.61 -0.16 9.31
N ARG A 65 13.21 0.50 8.22
CA ARG A 65 12.34 1.69 8.30
C ARG A 65 10.94 1.28 8.76
N LYS A 66 10.36 2.07 9.67
CA LYS A 66 9.07 1.83 10.32
C LYS A 66 8.17 3.05 10.18
N GLY A 67 6.87 2.81 10.15
CA GLY A 67 5.87 3.86 10.09
C GLY A 67 4.45 3.31 10.10
N GLU A 68 3.48 4.17 9.82
CA GLU A 68 2.08 3.80 9.63
C GLU A 68 1.73 3.71 8.13
N GLY A 69 0.77 2.83 7.79
CA GLY A 69 0.35 2.53 6.43
C GLY A 69 1.17 1.39 5.79
N PRO A 70 1.14 1.24 4.45
CA PRO A 70 0.29 1.97 3.54
C PRO A 70 -1.19 1.51 3.62
N GLU A 71 -2.10 2.41 3.27
CA GLU A 71 -3.54 2.14 3.13
C GLU A 71 -3.88 1.68 1.71
N TYR A 72 -5.13 1.25 1.46
CA TYR A 72 -5.55 0.72 0.16
C TYR A 72 -5.29 1.69 -0.99
N GLU A 73 -5.72 2.94 -0.85
CA GLU A 73 -5.57 4.00 -1.85
C GLU A 73 -4.09 4.28 -2.13
N THR A 74 -3.25 4.30 -1.08
CA THR A 74 -1.81 4.52 -1.20
C THR A 74 -1.13 3.37 -1.93
N VAL A 75 -1.46 2.12 -1.59
CA VAL A 75 -0.91 0.95 -2.29
C VAL A 75 -1.28 0.95 -3.76
N ASN A 76 -2.51 1.35 -4.05
CA ASN A 76 -3.04 1.42 -5.41
C ASN A 76 -2.34 2.50 -6.25
N THR A 77 -2.31 3.74 -5.73
CA THR A 77 -1.82 4.92 -6.46
C THR A 77 -0.30 4.95 -6.60
N LEU A 78 0.45 4.57 -5.56
CA LEU A 78 1.92 4.46 -5.64
C LEU A 78 2.41 3.10 -6.18
N GLY A 79 1.49 2.15 -6.37
CA GLY A 79 1.75 0.81 -6.87
C GLY A 79 1.28 0.62 -8.31
N ALA A 80 0.12 -0.01 -8.48
CA ALA A 80 -0.39 -0.41 -9.80
C ALA A 80 -0.63 0.76 -10.75
N MET A 81 -1.07 1.92 -10.25
CA MET A 81 -1.25 3.12 -11.07
C MET A 81 0.08 3.60 -11.69
N CYS A 82 1.21 3.37 -11.01
CA CYS A 82 2.56 3.58 -11.53
C CYS A 82 3.19 2.32 -12.19
N GLY A 83 2.49 1.17 -12.20
CA GLY A 83 3.00 -0.11 -12.70
C GLY A 83 4.05 -0.77 -11.79
N ILE A 84 4.00 -0.50 -10.49
CA ILE A 84 4.93 -0.99 -9.46
C ILE A 84 4.26 -2.10 -8.64
N SER A 85 4.94 -3.24 -8.49
CA SER A 85 4.47 -4.39 -7.70
C SER A 85 5.34 -4.70 -6.48
N ASP A 86 6.24 -3.80 -6.07
CA ASP A 86 7.06 -4.00 -4.86
C ASP A 86 6.44 -3.30 -3.64
N MET A 87 5.81 -4.09 -2.76
CA MET A 87 5.21 -3.62 -1.51
C MET A 87 6.21 -2.86 -0.61
N ASN A 88 7.51 -3.20 -0.61
CA ASN A 88 8.50 -2.49 0.20
C ASN A 88 8.77 -1.09 -0.36
N ALA A 89 8.83 -0.95 -1.69
CA ALA A 89 8.99 0.35 -2.35
C ALA A 89 7.75 1.23 -2.15
N VAL A 90 6.55 0.66 -2.34
CA VAL A 90 5.27 1.34 -2.06
C VAL A 90 5.19 1.81 -0.61
N THR A 91 5.59 0.96 0.34
CA THR A 91 5.64 1.32 1.77
C THR A 91 6.62 2.46 2.04
N MET A 92 7.79 2.47 1.41
CA MET A 92 8.74 3.58 1.55
C MET A 92 8.19 4.88 0.96
N ALA A 93 7.54 4.81 -0.21
CA ALA A 93 6.93 5.98 -0.85
C ALA A 93 5.80 6.57 0.03
N ASN A 94 4.99 5.70 0.66
CA ASN A 94 4.03 6.09 1.70
C ASN A 94 4.70 6.82 2.87
N TYR A 95 5.80 6.31 3.40
CA TYR A 95 6.51 6.97 4.50
C TYR A 95 7.01 8.35 4.11
N LEU A 96 7.54 8.51 2.89
CA LEU A 96 7.96 9.83 2.38
C LEU A 96 6.77 10.78 2.24
N CYS A 97 5.63 10.31 1.76
CA CYS A 97 4.41 11.13 1.68
C CYS A 97 3.97 11.59 3.07
N ASN A 98 3.98 10.70 4.06
CA ASN A 98 3.67 11.05 5.46
C ASN A 98 4.66 12.06 6.04
N GLU A 99 5.97 11.84 5.82
CA GLU A 99 7.03 12.74 6.31
C GLU A 99 6.95 14.13 5.66
N TYR A 100 6.55 14.21 4.39
CA TYR A 100 6.46 15.47 3.64
C TYR A 100 5.07 16.11 3.63
N GLY A 101 4.06 15.47 4.22
CA GLY A 101 2.69 15.98 4.23
C GLY A 101 2.03 15.98 2.84
N LEU A 102 2.34 14.97 2.03
CA LEU A 102 1.80 14.81 0.67
C LEU A 102 0.63 13.83 0.66
N ASP A 103 -0.42 14.17 -0.09
CA ASP A 103 -1.51 13.23 -0.40
C ASP A 103 -0.98 12.15 -1.36
N THR A 104 -1.04 10.89 -0.94
CA THR A 104 -0.56 9.76 -1.73
C THR A 104 -1.37 9.57 -3.02
N ILE A 105 -2.66 9.95 -3.02
CA ILE A 105 -3.52 9.78 -4.20
C ILE A 105 -3.07 10.71 -5.31
N THR A 106 -2.87 11.99 -5.00
CA THR A 106 -2.40 12.98 -5.98
C THR A 106 -0.91 12.81 -6.32
N THR A 107 -0.13 12.18 -5.44
CA THR A 107 1.31 11.93 -5.67
C THR A 107 1.56 10.82 -6.69
N GLY A 108 0.71 9.78 -6.74
CA GLY A 108 0.81 8.67 -7.69
C GLY A 108 0.15 8.97 -9.04
#